data_AF-A0A1M6D668-F1
#
_entry.id   AF-A0A1M6D668-F1
#
_cell.length_a   1.000
_cell.length_b   1.000
_cell.length_c   1.000
_cell.angle_alpha   90.00
_cell.angle_beta   90.00
_cell.angle_gamma   90.00
#
_symmetry.space_group_name_H-M   'P 1'
#
loop_
_entity.id
_entity.type
_entity.pdbx_description
1 polymer ?
#
loop_
_entity_poly.entity_id
_entity_poly.type
_entity_poly.pdbx_seq_one_letter_code
_entity_poly.pdbx_strand_id
1 'polypeptide(L)'
;MADWADTRVSLAGQGALRGRALTTVSSGACVVSVGGIQINVRTIVGLTVAVGDTLLIQRTGSVYYAFAVASAAPAVPPPAPTAPDAAPPDTGDAAPAPKPTVTTGTLTCPPVSTACYRDGSWRSDGGAVNSFDTYQGRYAGSSFGRMTGCAFYGSKPQSISGATVTRATIKVRRLTSGDFAARTATLRLVSQSTRPSGAPTLNESTSGPSLAVNATNTAFVIPNSWAQAMVNGTRGGLAISISSDNPYIRLAGRSSWSVAWTMTISWRRG
;
A
#
# COMPACT_ATOMS: atom_id res chain seq x y z
N MET A 1 14.20 34.88 -12.24
CA MET A 1 15.33 34.35 -11.46
C MET A 1 14.96 34.62 -10.00
N ALA A 2 14.65 33.57 -9.23
CA ALA A 2 14.15 33.74 -7.87
C ALA A 2 15.24 34.36 -6.99
N ASP A 3 14.92 35.48 -6.35
CA ASP A 3 15.77 36.18 -5.40
C ASP A 3 15.90 35.36 -4.11
N TRP A 4 17.13 35.10 -3.70
CA TRP A 4 17.51 34.36 -2.49
C TRP A 4 17.57 35.28 -1.25
N ALA A 5 16.95 36.46 -1.28
CA ALA A 5 16.97 37.41 -0.17
C ALA A 5 16.13 37.02 1.07
N ASP A 6 15.34 35.94 1.03
CA ASP A 6 14.34 35.66 2.09
C ASP A 6 14.50 34.30 2.79
N THR A 7 15.66 34.05 3.41
CA THR A 7 15.83 32.99 4.42
C THR A 7 16.34 33.50 5.77
N ARG A 8 16.40 34.83 5.96
CA ARG A 8 16.69 35.40 7.27
C ARG A 8 15.43 35.34 8.12
N VAL A 9 15.23 34.21 8.80
CA VAL A 9 14.28 34.14 9.92
C VAL A 9 14.64 35.27 10.89
N SER A 10 13.79 36.30 10.92
CA SER A 10 13.93 37.38 11.88
C SER A 10 13.60 36.82 13.26
N LEU A 11 14.63 36.62 14.08
CA LEU A 11 14.51 36.21 15.49
C LEU A 11 14.36 37.41 16.43
N ALA A 12 14.08 38.61 15.90
CA ALA A 12 13.86 39.79 16.72
C ALA A 12 12.57 39.63 17.54
N GLY A 13 12.68 39.69 18.87
CA GLY A 13 11.55 39.54 19.79
C GLY A 13 11.30 38.13 20.33
N GLN A 14 12.07 37.12 19.88
CA GLN A 14 12.12 35.83 20.59
C GLN A 14 13.01 36.02 21.82
N GLY A 15 12.55 35.59 22.99
CA GLY A 15 13.32 35.65 24.24
C GLY A 15 14.63 34.86 24.18
N ALA A 16 15.20 34.49 25.33
CA ALA A 16 16.45 33.73 25.35
C ALA A 16 16.34 32.43 24.51
N LEU A 17 17.20 32.32 23.49
CA LEU A 17 17.33 31.15 22.64
C LEU A 17 18.11 30.07 23.39
N ARG A 18 17.82 28.80 23.08
CA ARG A 18 18.62 27.66 23.56
C ARG A 18 19.41 27.06 22.41
N GLY A 19 20.70 26.88 22.62
CA GLY A 19 21.58 26.28 21.62
C GLY A 19 22.63 25.38 22.24
N ARG A 20 23.18 24.45 21.45
CA ARG A 20 24.21 23.52 21.91
C ARG A 20 25.59 23.98 21.46
N ALA A 21 26.52 24.12 22.40
CA ALA A 21 27.89 24.52 22.11
C ALA A 21 28.62 23.45 21.28
N LEU A 22 29.28 23.86 20.21
CA LEU A 22 30.10 23.01 19.35
C LEU A 22 31.60 23.21 19.57
N THR A 23 32.00 24.31 20.22
CA THR A 23 33.40 24.60 20.56
C THR A 23 33.53 25.02 22.01
N THR A 24 34.66 24.66 22.64
CA THR A 24 34.99 25.06 24.00
C THR A 24 35.62 26.45 24.03
N VAL A 25 35.18 27.31 24.95
CA VAL A 25 35.82 28.60 25.22
C VAL A 25 35.75 28.95 26.71
N SER A 26 36.81 29.56 27.22
CA SER A 26 36.85 30.17 28.55
C SER A 26 36.60 31.70 28.50
N SER A 27 36.71 32.31 27.31
CA SER A 27 36.29 33.66 26.97
C SER A 27 36.26 33.84 25.45
N GLY A 28 35.51 34.82 24.92
CA GLY A 28 35.53 35.16 23.50
C GLY A 28 34.28 34.69 22.75
N ALA A 29 34.43 33.97 21.65
CA ALA A 29 33.31 33.51 20.83
C ALA A 29 33.37 32.00 20.59
N CYS A 30 32.23 31.34 20.69
CA CYS A 30 32.06 29.92 20.39
C CYS A 30 31.05 29.71 19.26
N VAL A 31 31.13 28.56 18.62
CA VAL A 31 30.12 28.13 17.63
C VAL A 31 29.03 27.37 18.37
N VAL A 32 27.77 27.71 18.08
CA VAL A 32 26.60 27.12 18.71
C VAL A 32 25.60 26.69 17.64
N SER A 33 25.02 25.50 17.78
CA SER A 33 23.88 25.07 16.98
C SER A 33 22.57 25.48 17.64
N VAL A 34 21.75 26.27 16.96
CA VAL A 34 20.38 26.65 17.37
C VAL A 34 19.41 26.18 16.29
N GLY A 35 18.52 25.25 16.62
CA GLY A 35 17.55 24.71 15.64
C GLY A 35 18.19 24.09 14.40
N GLY A 36 19.41 23.56 14.51
CA GLY A 36 20.17 22.99 13.38
C GLY A 36 21.04 23.98 12.60
N ILE A 37 20.95 25.28 12.88
CA ILE A 37 21.77 26.32 12.24
C ILE A 37 22.96 26.66 13.14
N GLN A 38 24.16 26.74 12.56
CA GLN A 38 25.36 27.16 13.27
C GLN A 38 25.50 28.68 13.27
N ILE A 39 25.69 29.24 14.45
CA ILE A 39 25.89 30.68 14.65
C ILE A 39 27.12 30.93 15.54
N ASN A 40 27.79 32.06 15.33
CA ASN A 40 28.84 32.54 16.22
C ASN A 40 28.23 33.29 17.40
N VAL A 41 28.57 32.88 18.61
CA VAL A 41 28.02 33.42 19.86
C VAL A 41 29.16 33.90 20.75
N ARG A 42 29.11 35.15 21.19
CA ARG A 42 30.08 35.70 22.14
C ARG A 42 29.71 35.26 23.55
N THR A 43 30.66 34.71 24.30
CA THR A 43 30.47 34.42 25.72
C THR A 43 30.75 35.67 26.54
N ILE A 44 29.93 35.90 27.56
CA ILE A 44 30.23 36.94 28.56
C ILE A 44 31.50 36.58 29.32
N VAL A 45 32.19 37.60 29.84
CA VAL A 45 33.43 37.41 30.62
C VAL A 45 33.14 36.50 31.83
N GLY A 46 33.98 35.49 32.02
CA GLY A 46 33.87 34.54 33.13
C GLY A 46 32.96 33.33 32.86
N LEU A 47 32.25 33.28 31.71
CA LEU A 47 31.49 32.10 31.32
C LEU A 47 32.37 31.09 30.58
N THR A 48 32.66 29.97 31.24
CA THR A 48 33.30 28.81 30.60
C THR A 48 32.25 27.95 29.93
N VAL A 49 32.49 27.58 28.67
CA VAL A 49 31.61 26.76 27.83
C VAL A 49 32.38 25.55 27.36
N ALA A 50 31.85 24.35 27.60
CA ALA A 50 32.35 23.09 27.05
C ALA A 50 31.56 22.66 25.81
N VAL A 51 32.14 21.79 24.97
CA VAL A 51 31.40 21.19 23.86
C VAL A 51 30.25 20.35 24.42
N GLY A 52 29.06 20.56 23.88
CA GLY A 52 27.85 19.85 24.27
C GLY A 52 26.99 20.58 25.30
N ASP A 53 27.50 21.64 25.93
CA ASP A 53 26.74 22.48 26.86
C ASP A 53 25.51 23.09 26.18
N THR A 54 24.41 23.18 26.94
CA THR A 54 23.23 23.93 26.51
C THR A 54 23.37 25.36 26.99
N LEU A 55 23.41 26.31 26.05
CA LEU A 55 23.59 27.73 26.34
C LEU A 55 22.26 28.48 26.26
N LEU A 56 22.09 29.44 27.17
CA LEU A 56 21.08 30.50 27.06
C LEU A 56 21.69 31.67 26.30
N ILE A 57 21.08 32.01 25.16
CA ILE A 57 21.62 32.94 24.17
C ILE A 57 20.64 34.09 23.99
N GLN A 58 21.12 35.32 24.10
CA GLN A 58 20.35 36.52 23.80
C GLN A 58 20.94 37.23 22.59
N ARG A 59 20.09 37.75 21.71
CA ARG A 59 20.51 38.59 20.58
C ARG A 59 20.41 40.07 20.96
N THR A 60 21.49 40.80 20.76
CA THR A 60 21.54 42.26 20.90
C THR A 60 22.04 42.86 19.60
N GLY A 61 21.14 43.49 18.84
CA GLY A 61 21.42 43.94 17.47
C GLY A 61 21.77 42.77 16.54
N SER A 62 22.97 42.79 15.96
CA SER A 62 23.47 41.74 15.06
C SER A 62 24.36 40.69 15.75
N VAL A 63 24.52 40.76 17.08
CA VAL A 63 25.43 39.89 17.84
C VAL A 63 24.64 39.00 18.80
N TYR A 64 25.03 37.73 18.87
CA TYR A 64 24.51 36.75 19.83
C TYR A 64 25.45 36.65 21.02
N TYR A 65 24.88 36.68 22.23
CA TYR A 65 25.60 36.57 23.50
C TYR A 65 25.09 35.37 24.29
N ALA A 66 26.00 34.48 24.71
CA ALA A 66 25.73 33.46 25.70
C ALA A 66 25.99 34.04 27.09
N PHE A 67 24.96 34.03 27.94
CA PHE A 67 25.04 34.61 29.29
C PHE A 67 24.91 33.58 30.40
N ALA A 68 24.55 32.33 30.07
CA ALA A 68 24.56 31.22 31.01
C ALA A 68 24.72 29.87 30.29
N VAL A 69 25.37 28.91 30.96
CA VAL A 69 25.21 27.48 30.67
C VAL A 69 23.99 27.01 31.45
N ALA A 70 22.98 26.49 30.77
CA ALA A 70 21.81 25.92 31.41
C ALA A 70 22.26 24.66 32.17
N SER A 71 22.14 24.69 33.49
CA SER A 71 22.36 23.50 34.31
C SER A 71 21.33 22.43 33.95
N ALA A 72 21.77 21.17 33.93
CA ALA A 72 20.85 20.05 33.90
C ALA A 72 19.93 20.14 35.13
N ALA A 73 18.66 19.79 34.96
CA ALA A 73 17.75 19.70 36.10
C ALA A 73 18.36 18.77 37.16
N PRO A 74 18.30 19.11 38.46
CA PRO A 74 18.84 18.25 39.50
C PRO A 74 18.14 16.89 39.42
N ALA A 75 18.92 15.84 39.20
CA ALA A 75 18.44 14.48 39.32
C ALA A 75 18.09 14.27 40.80
N VAL A 76 16.80 14.12 41.10
CA VAL A 76 16.38 13.64 42.42
C VAL A 76 16.89 12.20 42.55
N PRO A 77 17.79 11.90 43.49
CA PRO A 77 18.23 10.53 43.71
C PRO A 77 17.03 9.72 44.21
N PRO A 78 16.75 8.53 43.65
CA PRO A 78 15.74 7.63 44.21
C PRO A 78 16.06 7.32 45.69
N PRO A 79 15.07 7.07 46.56
CA PRO A 79 15.30 6.73 47.96
C PRO A 79 16.20 5.49 48.10
N ALA A 80 17.07 5.50 49.12
CA ALA A 80 18.09 4.48 49.35
C ALA A 80 17.48 3.07 49.59
N PRO A 81 17.99 2.00 48.96
CA PRO A 81 17.48 0.64 49.15
C PRO A 81 17.77 0.11 50.57
N THR A 82 16.81 -0.61 51.14
CA THR A 82 16.99 -1.42 52.35
C THR A 82 17.92 -2.62 52.07
N ALA A 83 18.67 -3.08 53.08
CA ALA A 83 19.66 -4.16 53.00
C ALA A 83 19.11 -5.44 52.31
N PRO A 84 19.96 -6.23 51.63
CA PRO A 84 19.51 -7.29 50.74
C PRO A 84 18.96 -8.48 51.54
N ASP A 85 17.64 -8.61 51.57
CA ASP A 85 17.10 -9.95 51.33
C ASP A 85 17.27 -10.21 49.83
N ALA A 86 17.71 -11.41 49.45
CA ALA A 86 18.17 -11.75 48.10
C ALA A 86 17.04 -11.65 47.05
N ALA A 87 16.64 -10.43 46.70
CA ALA A 87 15.83 -10.16 45.54
C ALA A 87 16.75 -10.22 44.31
N PRO A 88 16.39 -10.99 43.26
CA PRO A 88 17.15 -11.03 42.03
C PRO A 88 17.36 -9.62 41.48
N PRO A 89 18.48 -9.34 40.79
CA PRO A 89 18.76 -8.01 40.26
C PRO A 89 17.61 -7.53 39.37
N ASP A 90 17.10 -6.33 39.63
CA ASP A 90 16.15 -5.65 38.75
C ASP A 90 16.89 -5.29 37.46
N THR A 91 16.57 -6.01 36.38
CA THR A 91 17.22 -5.90 35.07
C THR A 91 16.80 -4.66 34.29
N GLY A 92 15.97 -3.79 34.87
CA GLY A 92 15.25 -2.75 34.15
C GLY A 92 14.17 -3.37 33.27
N ASP A 93 13.04 -2.68 33.12
CA ASP A 93 12.00 -3.14 32.21
C ASP A 93 12.58 -3.19 30.80
N ALA A 94 12.46 -4.34 30.14
CA ALA A 94 13.02 -4.51 28.80
C ALA A 94 12.41 -3.45 27.88
N ALA A 95 13.25 -2.77 27.08
CA ALA A 95 12.78 -1.79 26.11
C ALA A 95 11.60 -2.39 25.32
N PRO A 96 10.44 -1.70 25.19
CA PRO A 96 9.29 -2.24 24.50
C PRO A 96 9.72 -2.74 23.14
N ALA A 97 9.29 -3.97 22.80
CA ALA A 97 9.65 -4.57 21.52
C ALA A 97 9.37 -3.56 20.38
N PRO A 98 10.29 -3.41 19.40
CA PRO A 98 10.07 -2.50 18.28
C PRO A 98 8.71 -2.78 17.64
N LYS A 99 7.94 -1.71 17.39
CA LYS A 99 6.63 -1.87 16.75
C LYS A 99 6.81 -2.62 15.42
N PRO A 100 6.02 -3.68 15.15
CA PRO A 100 6.09 -4.39 13.89
C PRO A 100 5.93 -3.42 12.71
N THR A 101 6.86 -3.49 11.75
CA THR A 101 6.82 -2.63 10.57
C THR A 101 5.82 -3.21 9.58
N VAL A 102 4.64 -2.60 9.49
CA VAL A 102 3.64 -3.00 8.49
C VAL A 102 3.91 -2.27 7.18
N THR A 103 4.32 -3.01 6.16
CA THR A 103 4.39 -2.53 4.77
C THR A 103 3.03 -2.73 4.10
N THR A 104 2.53 -1.74 3.39
CA THR A 104 1.30 -1.85 2.58
C THR A 104 1.59 -1.53 1.13
N GLY A 105 0.76 -2.03 0.23
CA GLY A 105 0.91 -1.76 -1.19
C GLY A 105 -0.32 -2.13 -2.00
N THR A 106 -0.23 -1.83 -3.29
CA THR A 106 -1.23 -2.23 -4.29
C THR A 106 -0.52 -2.88 -5.47
N LEU A 107 -1.09 -3.98 -5.96
CA LEU A 107 -0.61 -4.71 -7.12
C LEU A 107 -1.69 -4.73 -8.20
N THR A 108 -1.34 -4.23 -9.39
CA THR A 108 -2.20 -4.32 -10.59
C THR A 108 -1.84 -5.57 -11.39
N CYS A 109 -2.83 -6.41 -11.63
CA CYS A 109 -2.75 -7.70 -12.31
C CYS A 109 -3.65 -7.70 -13.54
N PRO A 110 -3.16 -7.24 -14.71
CA PRO A 110 -3.87 -7.51 -15.96
C PRO A 110 -3.90 -9.03 -16.20
N PRO A 111 -5.00 -9.62 -16.69
CA PRO A 111 -5.00 -11.02 -17.08
C PRO A 111 -3.95 -11.25 -18.18
N VAL A 112 -3.33 -12.43 -18.21
CA VAL A 112 -2.43 -12.84 -19.31
C VAL A 112 -3.22 -13.33 -20.52
N SER A 113 -4.44 -13.83 -20.30
CA SER A 113 -5.37 -14.20 -21.36
C SER A 113 -6.82 -14.14 -20.89
N THR A 114 -7.73 -13.90 -21.82
CA THR A 114 -9.15 -14.20 -21.67
C THR A 114 -9.54 -15.25 -22.71
N ALA A 115 -10.39 -16.18 -22.32
CA ALA A 115 -10.84 -17.28 -23.18
C ALA A 115 -12.28 -17.67 -22.84
N CYS A 116 -12.97 -18.33 -23.76
CA CYS A 116 -14.34 -18.80 -23.53
C CYS A 116 -14.42 -20.28 -23.86
N TYR A 117 -14.75 -21.10 -22.85
CA TYR A 117 -15.03 -22.53 -23.00
C TYR A 117 -16.51 -22.71 -23.32
N ARG A 118 -16.82 -23.59 -24.27
CA ARG A 118 -18.17 -23.87 -24.77
C ARG A 118 -18.31 -25.39 -24.86
N ASP A 119 -19.07 -25.98 -23.94
CA ASP A 119 -19.33 -27.43 -23.76
C ASP A 119 -18.52 -28.35 -24.68
N GLY A 120 -17.34 -28.76 -24.22
CA GLY A 120 -16.46 -29.70 -24.92
C GLY A 120 -15.20 -29.07 -25.49
N SER A 121 -15.23 -27.80 -25.89
CA SER A 121 -14.05 -27.14 -26.45
C SER A 121 -13.92 -25.67 -26.06
N TRP A 122 -12.69 -25.18 -26.08
CA TRP A 122 -12.46 -23.75 -26.15
C TRP A 122 -12.93 -23.20 -27.50
N ARG A 123 -13.43 -21.96 -27.49
CA ARG A 123 -13.64 -21.21 -28.73
C ARG A 123 -12.32 -21.05 -29.49
N SER A 124 -12.41 -21.19 -30.80
CA SER A 124 -11.28 -21.17 -31.76
C SER A 124 -11.50 -20.17 -32.89
N ASP A 125 -12.63 -19.46 -32.89
CA ASP A 125 -12.98 -18.40 -33.84
C ASP A 125 -12.22 -17.07 -33.58
N GLY A 126 -11.09 -17.17 -32.88
CA GLY A 126 -10.19 -16.07 -32.52
C GLY A 126 -8.87 -16.59 -31.96
N GLY A 127 -7.89 -15.70 -31.76
CA GLY A 127 -6.62 -16.02 -31.14
C GLY A 127 -6.74 -16.40 -29.66
N ALA A 128 -6.00 -17.44 -29.25
CA ALA A 128 -6.10 -18.09 -27.94
C ALA A 128 -5.82 -17.20 -26.71
N VAL A 129 -5.22 -16.03 -26.90
CA VAL A 129 -4.72 -15.16 -25.81
C VAL A 129 -5.48 -13.83 -25.72
N ASN A 130 -5.75 -13.20 -26.87
CA ASN A 130 -6.18 -11.80 -26.93
C ASN A 130 -7.55 -11.60 -27.59
N SER A 131 -8.16 -12.64 -28.17
CA SER A 131 -9.33 -12.44 -29.04
C SER A 131 -10.68 -12.71 -28.39
N PHE A 132 -10.71 -13.26 -27.17
CA PHE A 132 -11.98 -13.70 -26.59
C PHE A 132 -12.48 -12.77 -25.51
N ASP A 133 -13.67 -12.23 -25.76
CA ASP A 133 -14.56 -11.76 -24.71
C ASP A 133 -15.03 -12.93 -23.85
N THR A 134 -15.43 -12.60 -22.63
CA THR A 134 -15.96 -13.58 -21.68
C THR A 134 -17.47 -13.64 -21.82
N TYR A 135 -18.03 -14.84 -21.92
CA TYR A 135 -19.47 -15.07 -21.99
C TYR A 135 -19.91 -16.00 -20.86
N GLN A 136 -21.14 -15.84 -20.39
CA GLN A 136 -21.84 -16.87 -19.59
C GLN A 136 -23.20 -17.16 -20.21
N GLY A 137 -23.79 -18.29 -19.83
CA GLY A 137 -25.07 -18.74 -20.35
C GLY A 137 -24.94 -19.28 -21.78
N ARG A 138 -26.06 -19.34 -22.50
CA ARG A 138 -26.17 -19.89 -23.85
C ARG A 138 -27.07 -19.00 -24.69
N TYR A 139 -26.68 -18.76 -25.94
CA TYR A 139 -27.59 -18.12 -26.88
C TYR A 139 -28.81 -19.02 -27.12
N ALA A 140 -30.01 -18.50 -26.88
CA ALA A 140 -31.25 -19.27 -26.96
C ALA A 140 -31.41 -19.95 -28.33
N GLY A 141 -31.79 -21.22 -28.33
CA GLY A 141 -31.97 -22.02 -29.55
C GLY A 141 -30.67 -22.42 -30.26
N SER A 142 -29.50 -22.04 -29.74
CA SER A 142 -28.23 -22.42 -30.34
C SER A 142 -27.90 -23.89 -30.08
N SER A 143 -27.39 -24.64 -31.06
CA SER A 143 -26.77 -25.96 -30.82
C SER A 143 -25.44 -25.88 -30.08
N PHE A 144 -24.86 -24.68 -29.98
CA PHE A 144 -23.67 -24.40 -29.19
C PHE A 144 -24.01 -24.48 -27.70
N GLY A 145 -23.19 -25.19 -26.94
CA GLY A 145 -23.38 -25.37 -25.50
C GLY A 145 -23.13 -24.12 -24.66
N ARG A 146 -23.26 -24.28 -23.34
CA ARG A 146 -23.11 -23.19 -22.37
C ARG A 146 -21.68 -22.66 -22.33
N MET A 147 -21.59 -21.35 -22.19
CA MET A 147 -20.33 -20.63 -22.19
C MET A 147 -19.80 -20.40 -20.77
N THR A 148 -18.49 -20.54 -20.63
CA THR A 148 -17.72 -20.17 -19.44
C THR A 148 -16.56 -19.28 -19.86
N GLY A 149 -16.72 -17.98 -19.65
CA GLY A 149 -15.73 -16.96 -19.97
C GLY A 149 -14.73 -16.80 -18.83
N CYS A 150 -13.45 -17.04 -19.09
CA CYS A 150 -12.38 -17.02 -18.10
C CYS A 150 -11.40 -15.87 -18.35
N ALA A 151 -10.84 -15.35 -17.26
CA ALA A 151 -9.68 -14.46 -17.22
C ALA A 151 -8.59 -15.12 -16.36
N PHE A 152 -7.42 -15.33 -16.94
CA PHE A 152 -6.28 -16.01 -16.30
C PHE A 152 -5.19 -15.00 -15.95
N TYR A 153 -4.59 -15.07 -14.77
CA TYR A 153 -3.66 -14.04 -14.27
C TYR A 153 -2.17 -14.44 -14.30
N GLY A 154 -1.84 -15.65 -14.73
CA GLY A 154 -0.46 -16.14 -14.72
C GLY A 154 0.15 -16.11 -13.31
N SER A 155 1.44 -15.80 -13.21
CA SER A 155 2.18 -15.72 -11.95
C SER A 155 2.17 -14.34 -11.29
N LYS A 156 1.59 -13.30 -11.92
CA LYS A 156 1.68 -11.91 -11.42
C LYS A 156 1.17 -11.76 -9.97
N PRO A 157 0.03 -12.32 -9.55
CA PRO A 157 -0.42 -12.22 -8.16
C PRO A 157 0.57 -12.80 -7.13
N GLN A 158 1.36 -13.81 -7.51
CA GLN A 158 2.32 -14.46 -6.62
C GLN A 158 3.56 -13.59 -6.32
N SER A 159 3.76 -12.49 -7.06
CA SER A 159 4.85 -11.53 -6.79
C SER A 159 4.75 -10.85 -5.42
N ILE A 160 3.58 -10.91 -4.78
CA ILE A 160 3.34 -10.44 -3.40
C ILE A 160 3.08 -11.61 -2.44
N SER A 161 3.61 -12.80 -2.73
CA SER A 161 3.53 -13.96 -1.81
C SER A 161 3.96 -13.57 -0.39
N GLY A 162 3.33 -14.22 0.60
CA GLY A 162 3.47 -13.89 2.02
C GLY A 162 2.75 -12.60 2.46
N ALA A 163 2.12 -11.84 1.55
CA ALA A 163 1.29 -10.71 1.93
C ALA A 163 -0.15 -11.16 2.25
N THR A 164 -0.81 -10.41 3.15
CA THR A 164 -2.24 -10.52 3.42
C THR A 164 -2.99 -9.56 2.50
N VAL A 165 -3.94 -10.10 1.71
CA VAL A 165 -4.85 -9.29 0.89
C VAL A 165 -5.86 -8.56 1.77
N THR A 166 -5.94 -7.24 1.61
CA THR A 166 -6.87 -6.38 2.35
C THR A 166 -8.04 -5.91 1.49
N ARG A 167 -7.87 -5.85 0.17
CA ARG A 167 -8.93 -5.55 -0.80
C ARG A 167 -8.59 -6.11 -2.17
N ALA A 168 -9.58 -6.62 -2.88
CA ALA A 168 -9.44 -6.99 -4.28
C ALA A 168 -10.58 -6.43 -5.13
N THR A 169 -10.25 -5.84 -6.28
CA THR A 169 -11.24 -5.34 -7.25
C THR A 169 -10.92 -5.79 -8.66
N ILE A 170 -11.93 -5.81 -9.52
CA ILE A 170 -11.78 -6.04 -10.97
C ILE A 170 -12.45 -4.92 -11.77
N LYS A 171 -11.88 -4.64 -12.94
CA LYS A 171 -12.48 -3.77 -13.97
C LYS A 171 -13.20 -4.61 -15.02
N VAL A 172 -14.47 -4.33 -15.29
CA VAL A 172 -15.28 -5.03 -16.28
C VAL A 172 -16.20 -4.07 -17.05
N ARG A 173 -16.55 -4.43 -18.29
CA ARG A 173 -17.59 -3.77 -19.09
C ARG A 173 -18.46 -4.82 -19.74
N ARG A 174 -19.76 -4.54 -19.78
CA ARG A 174 -20.69 -5.32 -20.59
C ARG A 174 -20.70 -4.80 -22.03
N LEU A 175 -20.58 -5.72 -22.97
CA LEU A 175 -20.65 -5.42 -24.41
C LEU A 175 -22.05 -5.70 -24.96
N THR A 176 -22.34 -5.18 -26.14
CA THR A 176 -23.58 -5.45 -26.87
C THR A 176 -23.60 -6.91 -27.33
N SER A 177 -24.32 -7.77 -26.60
CA SER A 177 -24.69 -9.13 -27.00
C SER A 177 -25.58 -9.79 -25.94
N GLY A 178 -26.41 -10.73 -26.39
CA GLY A 178 -27.27 -11.54 -25.54
C GLY A 178 -28.44 -10.75 -25.00
N ASP A 179 -28.70 -10.87 -23.71
CA ASP A 179 -29.74 -10.11 -23.05
C ASP A 179 -29.42 -8.60 -23.07
N PHE A 180 -30.43 -7.73 -23.24
CA PHE A 180 -30.24 -6.27 -23.30
C PHE A 180 -30.58 -5.56 -21.98
N ALA A 181 -31.34 -6.18 -21.08
CA ALA A 181 -31.61 -5.65 -19.75
C ALA A 181 -30.35 -5.73 -18.87
N ALA A 182 -30.30 -4.97 -17.77
CA ALA A 182 -29.24 -5.14 -16.78
C ALA A 182 -29.26 -6.55 -16.20
N ARG A 183 -28.11 -7.22 -16.15
CA ARG A 183 -27.96 -8.60 -15.71
C ARG A 183 -26.74 -8.74 -14.84
N THR A 184 -26.88 -9.55 -13.81
CA THR A 184 -25.83 -9.93 -12.86
C THR A 184 -25.02 -11.07 -13.44
N ALA A 185 -23.71 -10.89 -13.54
CA ALA A 185 -22.79 -11.97 -13.86
C ALA A 185 -22.65 -12.93 -12.65
N THR A 186 -22.44 -14.22 -12.90
CA THR A 186 -22.09 -15.18 -11.84
C THR A 186 -20.58 -15.39 -11.89
N LEU A 187 -19.86 -14.79 -10.94
CA LEU A 187 -18.42 -14.93 -10.85
C LEU A 187 -18.05 -16.30 -10.27
N ARG A 188 -16.98 -16.88 -10.78
CA ARG A 188 -16.39 -18.14 -10.33
C ARG A 188 -14.89 -18.00 -10.14
N LEU A 189 -14.35 -18.67 -9.13
CA LEU A 189 -12.90 -18.82 -8.96
C LEU A 189 -12.38 -19.99 -9.80
N VAL A 190 -11.26 -19.79 -10.49
CA VAL A 190 -10.67 -20.79 -11.41
C VAL A 190 -9.34 -21.28 -10.86
N SER A 191 -9.12 -22.60 -10.88
CA SER A 191 -7.90 -23.21 -10.35
C SER A 191 -6.66 -22.85 -11.17
N GLN A 192 -6.79 -22.84 -12.50
CA GLN A 192 -5.66 -22.65 -13.41
C GLN A 192 -5.25 -21.17 -13.55
N SER A 193 -3.95 -20.93 -13.67
CA SER A 193 -3.35 -19.60 -13.93
C SER A 193 -3.17 -19.28 -15.40
N THR A 194 -3.36 -20.27 -16.27
CA THR A 194 -3.38 -20.18 -17.73
C THR A 194 -4.49 -21.06 -18.28
N ARG A 195 -4.85 -20.89 -19.55
CA ARG A 195 -5.87 -21.70 -20.22
C ARG A 195 -5.47 -23.19 -20.21
N PRO A 196 -6.25 -24.09 -19.57
CA PRO A 196 -6.00 -25.53 -19.65
C PRO A 196 -6.36 -26.10 -21.03
N SER A 197 -5.92 -27.32 -21.32
CA SER A 197 -6.32 -28.05 -22.54
C SER A 197 -7.81 -28.39 -22.55
N GLY A 198 -8.35 -28.78 -21.39
CA GLY A 198 -9.77 -29.11 -21.18
C GLY A 198 -10.59 -27.97 -20.57
N ALA A 199 -11.71 -28.33 -19.96
CA ALA A 199 -12.58 -27.40 -19.25
C ALA A 199 -11.83 -26.72 -18.07
N PRO A 200 -12.11 -25.45 -17.77
CA PRO A 200 -11.61 -24.80 -16.56
C PRO A 200 -12.21 -25.45 -15.31
N THR A 201 -11.40 -25.62 -14.25
CA THR A 201 -11.90 -26.10 -12.97
C THR A 201 -12.53 -24.92 -12.21
N LEU A 202 -13.85 -24.93 -12.11
CA LEU A 202 -14.61 -23.89 -11.40
C LEU A 202 -14.79 -24.27 -9.93
N ASN A 203 -14.51 -23.32 -9.04
CA ASN A 203 -14.61 -23.49 -7.60
C ASN A 203 -15.77 -22.64 -7.06
N GLU A 204 -15.53 -21.88 -6.00
CA GLU A 204 -16.47 -21.02 -5.31
C GLU A 204 -17.16 -20.04 -6.28
N SER A 205 -18.39 -19.66 -5.96
CA SER A 205 -19.19 -18.71 -6.75
C SER A 205 -19.61 -17.50 -5.93
N THR A 206 -19.75 -16.35 -6.58
CA THR A 206 -20.36 -15.16 -5.99
C THR A 206 -21.09 -14.35 -7.06
N SER A 207 -21.96 -13.44 -6.63
CA SER A 207 -22.57 -12.46 -7.52
C SER A 207 -21.50 -11.51 -8.05
N GLY A 208 -21.47 -11.32 -9.37
CA GLY A 208 -20.72 -10.28 -10.05
C GLY A 208 -21.51 -8.97 -10.12
N PRO A 209 -20.99 -7.98 -10.87
CA PRO A 209 -21.71 -6.73 -11.07
C PRO A 209 -22.96 -6.95 -11.93
N SER A 210 -24.04 -6.27 -11.57
CA SER A 210 -25.20 -6.08 -12.45
C SER A 210 -24.93 -4.89 -13.37
N LEU A 211 -24.79 -5.14 -14.66
CA LEU A 211 -24.44 -4.10 -15.65
C LEU A 211 -25.49 -4.06 -16.73
N ALA A 212 -25.96 -2.89 -17.15
CA ALA A 212 -26.66 -2.73 -18.43
C ALA A 212 -25.67 -2.90 -19.60
N VAL A 213 -26.18 -3.08 -20.83
CA VAL A 213 -25.32 -3.08 -22.03
C VAL A 213 -24.52 -1.77 -22.10
N ASN A 214 -23.24 -1.86 -22.47
CA ASN A 214 -22.26 -0.76 -22.47
C ASN A 214 -21.89 -0.18 -21.10
N ALA A 215 -22.57 -0.58 -20.02
CA ALA A 215 -22.19 -0.18 -18.68
C ALA A 215 -20.86 -0.80 -18.26
N THR A 216 -20.22 -0.11 -17.33
CA THR A 216 -18.85 -0.36 -16.89
C THR A 216 -18.80 -0.34 -15.37
N ASN A 217 -17.97 -1.19 -14.78
CA ASN A 217 -17.51 -1.03 -13.41
C ASN A 217 -15.98 -1.15 -13.38
N THR A 218 -15.28 -0.11 -12.93
CA THR A 218 -13.81 -0.06 -12.91
C THR A 218 -13.19 -0.60 -11.63
N ALA A 219 -13.98 -0.85 -10.60
CA ALA A 219 -13.50 -1.28 -9.29
C ALA A 219 -14.52 -2.17 -8.56
N PHE A 220 -15.09 -3.16 -9.25
CA PHE A 220 -16.01 -4.12 -8.64
C PHE A 220 -15.26 -4.95 -7.60
N VAL A 221 -15.73 -4.96 -6.35
CA VAL A 221 -15.08 -5.69 -5.26
C VAL A 221 -15.35 -7.19 -5.40
N ILE A 222 -14.28 -7.98 -5.36
CA ILE A 222 -14.35 -9.45 -5.29
C ILE A 222 -13.95 -9.92 -3.89
N PRO A 223 -14.26 -11.17 -3.49
CA PRO A 223 -13.83 -11.69 -2.20
C PRO A 223 -12.30 -11.63 -2.04
N ASN A 224 -11.83 -11.07 -0.93
CA ASN A 224 -10.40 -11.00 -0.64
C ASN A 224 -9.75 -12.40 -0.60
N SER A 225 -10.49 -13.41 -0.14
CA SER A 225 -10.04 -14.81 -0.12
C SER A 225 -9.71 -15.35 -1.51
N TRP A 226 -10.38 -14.87 -2.57
CA TRP A 226 -10.11 -15.30 -3.95
C TRP A 226 -8.78 -14.75 -4.45
N ALA A 227 -8.54 -13.45 -4.24
CA ALA A 227 -7.26 -12.84 -4.55
C ALA A 227 -6.14 -13.43 -3.67
N GLN A 228 -6.40 -13.70 -2.39
CA GLN A 228 -5.45 -14.38 -1.50
C GLN A 228 -5.08 -15.77 -2.04
N ALA A 229 -6.05 -16.53 -2.54
CA ALA A 229 -5.81 -17.84 -3.13
C ALA A 229 -4.91 -17.76 -4.37
N MET A 230 -5.01 -16.67 -5.15
CA MET A 230 -4.12 -16.39 -6.29
C MET A 230 -2.72 -15.94 -5.86
N VAL A 231 -2.63 -15.09 -4.83
CA VAL A 231 -1.34 -14.69 -4.22
C VAL A 231 -0.61 -15.92 -3.69
N ASN A 232 -1.32 -16.86 -3.08
CA ASN A 232 -0.79 -18.12 -2.55
C ASN A 232 -0.54 -19.18 -3.65
N GLY A 233 -0.93 -18.92 -4.90
CA GLY A 233 -0.75 -19.86 -6.02
C GLY A 233 -1.69 -21.07 -6.04
N THR A 234 -2.69 -21.13 -5.16
CA THR A 234 -3.69 -22.22 -5.10
C THR A 234 -4.82 -22.08 -6.12
N ARG A 235 -4.97 -20.88 -6.71
CA ARG A 235 -5.92 -20.52 -7.77
C ARG A 235 -5.22 -19.57 -8.75
N GLY A 236 -5.79 -19.35 -9.92
CA GLY A 236 -5.09 -18.58 -10.96
C GLY A 236 -5.97 -17.75 -11.89
N GLY A 237 -7.30 -17.80 -11.74
CA GLY A 237 -8.19 -17.08 -12.64
C GLY A 237 -9.56 -16.78 -12.04
N LEU A 238 -10.30 -15.95 -12.75
CA LEU A 238 -11.74 -15.71 -12.53
C LEU A 238 -12.51 -16.15 -13.77
N ALA A 239 -13.79 -16.43 -13.59
CA ALA A 239 -14.69 -16.67 -14.72
C ALA A 239 -16.07 -16.07 -14.48
N ILE A 240 -16.82 -15.88 -15.56
CA ILE A 240 -18.28 -15.83 -15.53
C ILE A 240 -18.83 -17.17 -16.00
N SER A 241 -19.66 -17.80 -15.17
CA SER A 241 -20.32 -19.06 -15.49
C SER A 241 -21.51 -19.28 -14.57
N ILE A 242 -22.63 -19.68 -15.17
CA ILE A 242 -23.88 -19.94 -14.47
C ILE A 242 -24.41 -21.32 -14.88
N SER A 243 -25.08 -22.04 -13.98
CA SER A 243 -25.64 -23.40 -14.16
C SER A 243 -26.85 -23.47 -15.11
N SER A 244 -27.28 -22.34 -15.65
CA SER A 244 -28.43 -22.21 -16.57
C SER A 244 -28.01 -21.64 -17.92
N ASP A 245 -28.90 -21.71 -18.91
CA ASP A 245 -28.73 -21.04 -20.20
C ASP A 245 -28.85 -19.50 -20.07
N ASN A 246 -29.57 -19.03 -19.07
CA ASN A 246 -29.82 -17.60 -18.83
C ASN A 246 -29.19 -17.09 -17.53
N PRO A 247 -28.75 -15.82 -17.47
CA PRO A 247 -28.74 -14.87 -18.58
C PRO A 247 -27.53 -15.11 -19.51
N TYR A 248 -27.76 -15.01 -20.81
CA TYR A 248 -26.68 -14.97 -21.80
C TYR A 248 -26.14 -13.56 -21.91
N ILE A 249 -24.90 -13.34 -21.48
CA ILE A 249 -24.25 -12.02 -21.47
C ILE A 249 -22.80 -12.10 -21.94
N ARG A 250 -22.30 -10.97 -22.45
CA ARG A 250 -20.92 -10.78 -22.92
C ARG A 250 -20.26 -9.66 -22.13
N LEU A 251 -19.15 -9.97 -21.47
CA LEU A 251 -18.25 -8.97 -20.88
C LEU A 251 -16.99 -8.85 -21.74
N ALA A 252 -16.45 -7.64 -21.82
CA ALA A 252 -15.23 -7.35 -22.54
C ALA A 252 -14.08 -8.24 -22.07
N GLY A 253 -13.36 -8.81 -23.03
CA GLY A 253 -12.11 -9.51 -22.83
C GLY A 253 -10.94 -8.55 -22.72
N ARG A 254 -9.75 -9.10 -22.50
CA ARG A 254 -8.52 -8.35 -22.28
C ARG A 254 -8.28 -7.26 -23.33
N SER A 255 -8.50 -7.53 -24.61
CA SER A 255 -8.15 -6.56 -25.67
C SER A 255 -9.29 -5.66 -26.12
N SER A 256 -10.50 -5.82 -25.58
CA SER A 256 -11.72 -5.22 -26.18
C SER A 256 -12.07 -3.82 -25.66
N TRP A 257 -11.67 -3.47 -24.43
CA TRP A 257 -12.05 -2.21 -23.78
C TRP A 257 -11.06 -1.83 -22.65
N SER A 258 -9.79 -1.60 -22.98
CA SER A 258 -8.74 -1.23 -22.00
C SER A 258 -8.53 -2.29 -20.90
N VAL A 259 -7.85 -3.38 -21.29
CA VAL A 259 -7.44 -4.51 -20.41
C VAL A 259 -8.51 -4.85 -19.40
N ALA A 260 -9.69 -5.22 -19.89
CA ALA A 260 -10.77 -5.69 -19.04
C ALA A 260 -10.30 -6.90 -18.22
N TRP A 261 -10.97 -7.14 -17.10
CA TRP A 261 -10.57 -8.10 -16.07
C TRP A 261 -9.28 -7.78 -15.33
N THR A 262 -8.68 -6.59 -15.53
CA THR A 262 -7.57 -6.14 -14.68
C THR A 262 -8.00 -6.18 -13.22
N MET A 263 -7.27 -6.94 -12.42
CA MET A 263 -7.48 -7.09 -10.99
C MET A 263 -6.51 -6.18 -10.23
N THR A 264 -7.01 -5.48 -9.22
CA THR A 264 -6.19 -4.67 -8.31
C THR A 264 -6.25 -5.27 -6.92
N ILE A 265 -5.09 -5.62 -6.36
CA ILE A 265 -4.96 -6.23 -5.03
C ILE A 265 -4.27 -5.25 -4.10
N SER A 266 -4.99 -4.76 -3.08
CA SER A 266 -4.39 -4.07 -1.94
C SER A 266 -3.94 -5.10 -0.91
N TRP A 267 -2.75 -4.92 -0.36
CA TRP A 267 -2.12 -5.89 0.53
C TRP A 267 -1.33 -5.24 1.66
N ARG A 268 -1.05 -6.02 2.70
CA ARG A 268 -0.15 -5.68 3.81
C ARG A 268 0.80 -6.84 4.12
N ARG A 269 1.99 -6.53 4.63
CA ARG A 269 3.01 -7.48 5.12
C ARG A 269 3.60 -6.92 6.41
N GLY A 270 3.73 -7.76 7.43
CA GLY A 270 4.35 -7.43 8.72
C GLY A 270 5.53 -8.35 9.00
#